data_AF-A0A9X1S7G1-F1
#
_entry.id   AF-A0A9X1S7G1-F1
#
_cell.length_a   1.000
_cell.length_b   1.000
_cell.length_c   1.000
_cell.angle_alpha   90.00
_cell.angle_beta   90.00
_cell.angle_gamma   90.00
#
_symmetry.space_group_name_H-M   'P 1'
#
loop_
_entity.id
_entity.type
_entity.pdbx_description
1 polymer ?
#
loop_
_entity_poly.entity_id
_entity_poly.type
_entity_poly.pdbx_seq_one_letter_code
_entity_poly.pdbx_strand_id
1 'polypeptide(L)'
;MPSFRAQLNITGLKPGTPPEAVMETAVAALAASHHVEANQLDIVSGIPRITLRFMVPDNEWSLENSQALRAAANMRHAVEMVADAERLRVLRRQRGRWVPL
;
A
#
# COMPACT_ATOMS: atom_id res chain seq x y z
N MET A 1 12.32 2.96 13.45
CA MET A 1 11.04 2.97 12.72
C MET A 1 11.00 1.76 11.79
N PRO A 2 10.08 0.80 11.97
CA PRO A 2 9.92 -0.31 11.04
C PRO A 2 9.38 0.12 9.68
N SER A 3 9.91 -0.52 8.62
CA SER A 3 9.49 -0.30 7.25
C SER A 3 8.51 -1.38 6.81
N PHE A 4 7.43 -0.96 6.17
CA PHE A 4 6.36 -1.82 5.66
C PHE A 4 6.15 -1.60 4.16
N ARG A 5 5.59 -2.60 3.49
CA ARG A 5 5.09 -2.51 2.13
C ARG A 5 3.60 -2.84 2.09
N ALA A 6 2.81 -1.99 1.46
CA ALA A 6 1.47 -2.33 1.00
C ALA A 6 1.55 -2.68 -0.48
N GLN A 7 1.04 -3.86 -0.85
CA GLN A 7 0.94 -4.33 -2.23
C GLN A 7 -0.53 -4.52 -2.58
N LEU A 8 -0.99 -3.86 -3.64
CA LEU A 8 -2.38 -3.91 -4.07
C LEU A 8 -2.43 -4.19 -5.58
N ASN A 9 -3.20 -5.21 -5.97
CA ASN A 9 -3.46 -5.48 -7.37
C ASN A 9 -4.60 -4.55 -7.85
N ILE A 10 -4.46 -4.04 -9.07
CA ILE A 10 -5.45 -3.18 -9.73
C ILE A 10 -6.02 -3.94 -10.92
N THR A 11 -7.33 -4.10 -10.97
CA THR A 11 -8.03 -4.94 -11.96
C THR A 11 -8.84 -4.14 -12.96
N GLY A 12 -9.11 -2.87 -12.67
CA GLY A 12 -9.83 -1.97 -13.57
C GLY A 12 -9.78 -0.53 -13.06
N LEU A 13 -10.02 0.43 -13.96
CA LEU A 13 -10.18 1.84 -13.58
C LEU A 13 -11.66 2.17 -13.50
N LYS A 14 -12.05 3.06 -12.59
CA LYS A 14 -13.40 3.62 -12.59
C LYS A 14 -13.58 4.54 -13.82
N PRO A 15 -14.80 4.67 -14.36
CA PRO A 15 -15.06 5.52 -15.51
C PRO A 15 -14.56 6.96 -15.31
N GLY A 16 -13.89 7.51 -16.32
CA GLY A 16 -13.36 8.88 -16.28
C GLY A 16 -12.13 9.08 -15.39
N THR A 17 -11.62 8.02 -14.74
CA THR A 17 -10.40 8.11 -13.92
C THR A 17 -9.16 7.85 -14.77
N PRO A 18 -8.16 8.75 -14.77
CA PRO A 18 -6.91 8.50 -15.45
C PRO A 18 -6.02 7.52 -14.65
N PRO A 19 -5.20 6.67 -15.30
CA PRO A 19 -4.41 5.65 -14.60
C PRO A 19 -3.50 6.18 -13.46
N GLU A 20 -2.92 7.36 -13.64
CA GLU A 20 -2.05 8.03 -12.65
C GLU A 20 -2.75 8.31 -11.31
N ALA A 21 -4.07 8.55 -11.34
CA ALA A 21 -4.85 8.85 -10.14
C ALA A 21 -4.82 7.69 -9.13
N VAL A 22 -4.61 6.45 -9.58
CA VAL A 22 -4.50 5.28 -8.70
C VAL A 22 -3.30 5.41 -7.76
N MET A 23 -2.12 5.73 -8.30
CA MET A 23 -0.90 5.87 -7.50
C MET A 23 -0.96 7.13 -6.64
N GLU A 24 -1.45 8.24 -7.18
CA GLU A 24 -1.62 9.50 -6.45
C GLU A 24 -2.54 9.32 -5.24
N THR A 25 -3.69 8.66 -5.42
CA THR A 25 -4.65 8.35 -4.35
C THR A 25 -4.04 7.45 -3.29
N ALA A 26 -3.31 6.40 -3.69
CA ALA A 26 -2.66 5.49 -2.77
C ALA A 26 -1.59 6.20 -1.91
N VAL A 27 -0.76 7.03 -2.55
CA VAL A 27 0.28 7.81 -1.86
C VAL A 27 -0.36 8.80 -0.90
N ALA A 28 -1.37 9.55 -1.34
CA ALA A 28 -2.06 10.53 -0.50
C ALA A 28 -2.70 9.88 0.73
N ALA A 29 -3.37 8.73 0.56
CA ALA A 29 -4.03 8.03 1.66
C ALA A 29 -3.05 7.50 2.72
N LEU A 30 -1.87 6.99 2.31
CA LEU A 30 -0.83 6.62 3.26
C LEU A 30 -0.16 7.85 3.89
N ALA A 31 0.18 8.85 3.07
CA ALA A 31 0.85 10.08 3.50
C ALA A 31 0.04 10.89 4.52
N ALA A 32 -1.28 10.73 4.55
CA ALA A 32 -2.15 11.33 5.57
C ALA A 32 -1.85 10.85 7.01
N SER A 33 -1.18 9.70 7.18
CA SER A 33 -0.90 9.14 8.52
C SER A 33 0.52 8.60 8.70
N HIS A 34 1.24 8.30 7.61
CA HIS A 34 2.55 7.65 7.64
C HIS A 34 3.50 8.26 6.60
N HIS A 35 4.79 8.26 6.89
CA HIS A 35 5.79 8.68 5.92
C HIS A 35 5.94 7.63 4.81
N VAL A 36 5.64 8.01 3.57
CA VAL A 36 5.83 7.19 2.38
C VAL A 36 7.24 7.42 1.83
N GLU A 37 8.06 6.37 1.81
CA GLU A 37 9.46 6.46 1.36
C GLU A 37 9.63 6.17 -0.13
N ALA A 38 8.75 5.35 -0.70
CA ALA A 38 8.83 4.93 -2.08
C ALA A 38 7.49 4.39 -2.58
N ASN A 39 7.24 4.53 -3.87
CA ASN A 39 6.17 3.86 -4.57
C ASN A 39 6.71 3.22 -5.86
N GLN A 40 6.01 2.19 -6.34
CA GLN A 40 6.39 1.43 -7.53
C GLN A 40 5.15 0.83 -8.17
N LEU A 41 5.11 0.82 -9.50
CA LEU A 41 4.14 0.07 -10.29
C LEU A 41 4.85 -1.09 -10.98
N ASP A 42 4.34 -2.30 -10.78
CA ASP A 42 4.84 -3.52 -11.40
C ASP A 42 3.70 -4.23 -12.16
N ILE A 43 4.06 -5.16 -13.05
CA ILE A 43 3.11 -6.14 -13.60
C ILE A 43 3.52 -7.53 -13.09
N VAL A 44 2.64 -8.17 -12.33
CA VAL A 44 2.89 -9.49 -11.75
C VAL A 44 1.86 -10.48 -12.30
N SER A 45 2.34 -11.44 -13.09
CA SER A 45 1.48 -12.44 -13.76
C SER A 45 0.35 -11.79 -14.59
N GLY A 46 0.67 -10.70 -15.30
CA GLY A 46 -0.28 -9.95 -16.14
C GLY A 46 -1.18 -8.97 -15.38
N ILE A 47 -1.05 -8.85 -14.05
CA ILE A 47 -1.88 -7.96 -13.24
C ILE A 47 -1.05 -6.75 -12.79
N PRO A 48 -1.48 -5.50 -13.07
CA PRO A 48 -0.87 -4.31 -12.49
C PRO A 48 -0.92 -4.34 -10.96
N ARG A 49 0.22 -4.07 -10.33
CA ARG A 49 0.37 -4.03 -8.87
C ARG A 49 1.07 -2.76 -8.45
N ILE A 50 0.43 -1.99 -7.59
CA ILE A 50 1.09 -0.89 -6.89
C ILE A 50 1.74 -1.43 -5.61
N THR A 51 2.97 -0.97 -5.34
CA THR A 51 3.70 -1.24 -4.10
C THR A 51 4.11 0.08 -3.47
N LEU A 52 3.65 0.35 -2.25
CA LEU A 52 4.04 1.53 -1.49
C LEU A 52 4.84 1.10 -0.26
N ARG A 53 6.01 1.73 -0.05
CA ARG A 53 6.84 1.55 1.14
C ARG A 53 6.63 2.72 2.09
N PHE A 54 6.33 2.42 3.34
CA PHE A 54 6.06 3.42 4.35
C PHE A 54 6.62 3.01 5.72
N MET A 55 6.84 4.01 6.57
CA MET A 55 7.40 3.84 7.90
C MET A 55 6.31 3.99 8.95
N VAL A 56 6.30 3.09 9.94
CA VAL A 56 5.48 3.24 11.16
C VAL A 56 6.38 3.72 12.29
N PRO A 57 5.91 4.65 13.15
CA PRO A 57 6.64 5.03 14.36
C PRO A 57 6.99 3.80 15.21
N ASP A 58 8.18 3.82 15.83
CA ASP A 58 8.59 2.73 16.71
C ASP A 58 7.61 2.56 17.86
N ASN A 59 7.18 1.32 18.08
CA ASN A 59 6.24 0.97 19.14
C ASN A 59 6.35 -0.53 19.46
N GLU A 60 5.44 -1.05 20.28
CA GLU A 60 5.30 -2.48 20.46
C GLU A 60 4.99 -3.18 19.13
N TRP A 61 5.64 -4.31 18.90
CA TRP A 61 5.59 -5.05 17.64
C TRP A 61 4.16 -5.31 17.11
N SER A 62 3.25 -5.72 18.00
CA SER A 62 1.84 -5.97 17.68
C SER A 62 1.12 -4.69 17.25
N LEU A 63 1.37 -3.59 17.96
CA LEU A 63 0.78 -2.29 17.68
C LEU A 63 1.30 -1.72 16.36
N GLU A 64 2.60 -1.81 16.08
CA GLU A 64 3.20 -1.43 14.79
C GLU A 64 2.55 -2.19 13.62
N ASN A 65 2.40 -3.51 13.75
CA ASN A 65 1.78 -4.32 12.70
C ASN A 65 0.29 -3.95 12.52
N SER A 66 -0.43 -3.72 13.61
CA SER A 66 -1.84 -3.28 13.55
C SER A 66 -1.99 -1.91 12.88
N GLN A 67 -1.04 -1.00 13.07
CA GLN A 67 -1.03 0.32 12.44
C GLN A 67 -0.75 0.19 10.94
N ALA A 68 0.24 -0.63 10.56
CA ALA A 68 0.53 -0.89 9.16
C ALA A 68 -0.65 -1.52 8.41
N LEU A 69 -1.34 -2.49 9.03
CA LEU A 69 -2.53 -3.13 8.46
C LEU A 69 -3.67 -2.11 8.28
N ARG A 70 -3.93 -1.26 9.29
CA ARG A 70 -4.95 -0.21 9.21
C ARG A 70 -4.64 0.83 8.14
N ALA A 71 -3.40 1.30 8.06
CA ALA A 71 -2.97 2.25 7.04
C ALA A 71 -3.14 1.68 5.62
N ALA A 72 -2.74 0.43 5.41
CA ALA A 72 -2.90 -0.27 4.13
C ALA A 72 -4.38 -0.50 3.76
N ALA A 73 -5.23 -0.81 4.74
CA ALA A 73 -6.67 -0.94 4.53
C ALA A 73 -7.31 0.39 4.12
N ASN A 74 -6.95 1.50 4.79
CA ASN A 74 -7.41 2.85 4.42
C ASN A 74 -6.94 3.24 3.02
N MET A 75 -5.68 2.94 2.68
CA MET A 75 -5.15 3.14 1.32
C MET A 75 -5.96 2.37 0.28
N ARG A 76 -6.24 1.08 0.53
CA ARG A 76 -7.09 0.28 -0.36
C ARG A 76 -8.47 0.91 -0.53
N HIS A 77 -9.13 1.30 0.56
CA HIS A 77 -10.45 1.90 0.51
C HIS A 77 -10.47 3.18 -0.34
N ALA A 78 -9.45 4.04 -0.20
CA ALA A 78 -9.31 5.23 -1.03
C ALA A 78 -9.09 4.88 -2.51
N VAL A 79 -8.22 3.90 -2.81
CA VAL A 79 -7.99 3.44 -4.19
C VAL A 79 -9.25 2.85 -4.82
N GLU A 80 -10.08 2.16 -4.05
CA GLU A 80 -11.34 1.58 -4.54
C GLU A 80 -12.36 2.63 -5.02
N MET A 81 -12.16 3.91 -4.68
CA MET A 81 -12.95 5.02 -5.21
C MET A 81 -12.59 5.38 -6.66
N VAL A 82 -11.39 5.03 -7.11
CA VAL A 82 -10.84 5.41 -8.43
C VAL A 82 -10.48 4.20 -9.30
N ALA A 83 -10.36 3.02 -8.71
CA ALA A 83 -10.05 1.77 -9.40
C ALA A 83 -10.76 0.57 -8.76
N ASP A 84 -10.90 -0.53 -9.50
CA ASP A 84 -11.17 -1.83 -8.92
C ASP A 84 -9.86 -2.48 -8.47
N ALA A 85 -9.86 -3.04 -7.26
CA ALA A 85 -8.66 -3.57 -6.64
C ALA A 85 -8.92 -4.89 -5.91
N GLU A 86 -7.88 -5.72 -5.81
CA GLU A 86 -7.95 -6.99 -5.10
C GLU A 86 -6.62 -7.29 -4.38
N ARG A 87 -6.64 -8.32 -3.53
CA ARG A 87 -5.45 -8.97 -2.95
C ARG A 87 -4.46 -7.99 -2.31
N LEU A 88 -4.94 -7.20 -1.34
CA LEU A 88 -4.06 -6.41 -0.48
C LEU A 88 -3.13 -7.32 0.34
N ARG A 89 -1.83 -7.06 0.28
CA ARG A 89 -0.83 -7.69 1.16
C ARG A 89 -0.01 -6.63 1.88
N VAL A 90 0.22 -6.86 3.16
CA VAL A 90 1.14 -6.04 3.97
C VAL A 90 2.35 -6.89 4.30
N LEU A 91 3.55 -6.32 4.08
CA LEU A 91 4.81 -6.97 4.40
C LEU A 91 5.61 -6.09 5.34
N ARG A 92 6.28 -6.70 6.31
CA ARG A 92 7.23 -6.03 7.19
C ARG A 92 8.65 -6.35 6.76
N ARG A 93 9.54 -5.35 6.81
CA ARG A 93 10.97 -5.56 6.60
C ARG A 93 11.58 -6.19 7.86
N GLN A 94 12.16 -7.39 7.71
CA GLN A 94 12.84 -8.12 8.79
C GLN A 94 14.19 -8.62 8.27
N ARG A 95 15.30 -8.19 8.89
CA ARG A 95 16.67 -8.62 8.57
C ARG A 95 16.95 -8.61 7.05
N GLY A 96 16.56 -7.53 6.37
CA GLY A 96 16.75 -7.35 4.93
C GLY A 96 15.71 -8.04 4.02
N ARG A 97 14.80 -8.85 4.57
CA ARG A 97 13.74 -9.55 3.82
C ARG A 97 12.38 -8.90 4.03
N TRP A 98 11.47 -9.08 3.07
CA TRP A 98 10.07 -8.69 3.21
C TRP A 98 9.25 -9.91 3.60
N VAL A 99 8.71 -9.90 4.82
CA VAL A 99 7.93 -11.00 5.40
C VAL A 99 6.47 -10.58 5.45
N PRO A 100 5.53 -11.39 4.96
CA PRO A 100 4.10 -11.08 5.06
C PRO A 100 3.67 -10.95 6.52
N LEU A 101 2.79 -9.99 6.80
CA LEU A 101 2.04 -9.93 8.05
C LEU A 101 0.80 -10.84 7.98
#